data_AF-A0A7S7M275-F1
#
_entry.id   AF-A0A7S7M275-F1
#
_cell.length_a   1.000
_cell.length_b   1.000
_cell.length_c   1.000
_cell.angle_alpha   90.00
_cell.angle_beta   90.00
_cell.angle_gamma   90.00
#
_symmetry.space_group_name_H-M   'P 1'
#
loop_
_entity.id
_entity.type
_entity.pdbx_description
1 polymer ?
#
loop_
_entity_poly.entity_id
_entity_poly.type
_entity_poly.pdbx_seq_one_letter_code
_entity_poly.pdbx_strand_id
1 'polypeptide(L)'
;MYGMFEDEDDIFMGSPESKLMDVIFNANNDVVRFDLANFIKRRALMELFINEHFGDDFDKKIDMFKIENSDLVENKTKSLYIELMGEILSKSE
;
A
#
# COMPACT_ATOMS: atom_id res chain seq x y z
N MET A 1 -27.06 28.09 -9.16
CA MET A 1 -26.93 26.86 -8.35
C MET A 1 -26.03 25.90 -9.11
N TYR A 2 -24.72 26.06 -8.98
CA TYR A 2 -23.69 25.15 -9.52
C TYR A 2 -22.51 25.18 -8.54
N GLY A 3 -22.70 24.65 -7.34
CA GLY A 3 -21.67 24.70 -6.30
C GLY A 3 -21.83 23.63 -5.23
N MET A 4 -22.51 22.52 -5.55
CA MET A 4 -22.67 21.38 -4.63
C MET A 4 -22.42 20.02 -5.32
N PHE A 5 -21.86 20.01 -6.53
CA PHE A 5 -21.47 18.78 -7.22
C PHE A 5 -19.95 18.66 -7.46
N GLU A 6 -19.16 19.71 -7.22
CA GLU A 6 -17.70 19.67 -7.44
C GLU A 6 -16.92 19.12 -6.23
N ASP A 7 -17.47 19.16 -5.02
CA ASP A 7 -16.76 18.70 -3.81
C ASP A 7 -16.79 17.17 -3.59
N GLU A 8 -17.71 16.44 -4.24
CA GLU A 8 -17.75 14.97 -4.15
C GLU A 8 -16.85 14.26 -5.20
N ASP A 9 -16.40 14.97 -6.24
CA ASP A 9 -15.55 14.41 -7.31
C ASP A 9 -14.04 14.47 -6.98
N ASP A 10 -13.62 15.23 -5.96
CA ASP A 10 -12.19 15.41 -5.64
C ASP A 10 -11.58 14.25 -4.83
N ILE A 11 -12.41 13.42 -4.21
CA ILE A 11 -11.97 12.16 -3.57
C ILE A 11 -11.46 11.14 -4.61
N PHE A 12 -11.87 11.25 -5.88
CA PHE A 12 -11.51 10.29 -6.94
C PHE A 12 -10.45 10.80 -7.94
N MET A 13 -9.98 12.04 -7.82
CA MET A 13 -8.85 12.58 -8.60
C MET A 13 -7.51 12.21 -7.94
N GLY A 14 -6.86 11.14 -8.38
CA GLY A 14 -5.49 10.78 -7.94
C GLY A 14 -5.16 9.29 -8.06
N SER A 15 -3.88 8.94 -8.17
CA SER A 15 -3.47 7.54 -8.10
C SER A 15 -3.65 7.01 -6.66
N PRO A 16 -3.87 5.69 -6.46
CA PRO A 16 -3.91 5.09 -5.13
C PRO A 16 -2.68 5.44 -4.27
N GLU A 17 -1.51 5.57 -4.91
CA GLU A 17 -0.28 6.02 -4.26
C GLU A 17 -0.41 7.45 -3.71
N SER A 18 -0.83 8.40 -4.55
CA SER A 18 -1.00 9.80 -4.14
C SER A 18 -1.98 9.92 -2.98
N LYS A 19 -3.12 9.22 -3.06
CA LYS A 19 -4.15 9.25 -2.02
C LYS A 19 -3.66 8.63 -0.70
N LEU A 20 -2.90 7.54 -0.76
CA LEU A 20 -2.28 7.00 0.45
C LEU A 20 -1.32 8.01 1.09
N MET A 21 -0.51 8.73 0.29
CA MET A 21 0.40 9.75 0.83
C MET A 21 -0.38 10.86 1.53
N ASP A 22 -1.48 11.34 0.92
CA ASP A 22 -2.37 12.32 1.55
C ASP A 22 -2.89 11.81 2.91
N VAL A 23 -3.30 10.55 2.99
CA VAL A 23 -3.75 9.94 4.26
C VAL A 23 -2.62 9.84 5.28
N ILE A 24 -1.42 9.41 4.88
CA ILE A 24 -0.25 9.32 5.75
C ILE A 24 0.11 10.68 6.35
N PHE A 25 0.00 11.77 5.58
CA PHE A 25 0.37 13.10 6.04
C PHE A 25 -0.70 13.77 6.92
N ASN A 26 -1.98 13.42 6.75
CA ASN A 26 -3.09 14.11 7.40
C ASN A 26 -3.76 13.32 8.53
N ALA A 27 -3.63 11.99 8.57
CA ALA A 27 -4.20 11.17 9.63
C ALA A 27 -3.44 11.28 10.97
N ASN A 28 -3.99 10.69 12.03
CA ASN A 28 -3.33 10.67 13.34
C ASN A 28 -1.95 9.99 13.25
N ASN A 29 -0.90 10.71 13.66
CA ASN A 29 0.49 10.26 13.57
C ASN A 29 0.75 8.92 14.28
N ASP A 30 0.12 8.66 15.42
CA ASP A 30 0.33 7.41 16.17
C ASP A 30 -0.30 6.22 15.44
N VAL A 31 -1.48 6.42 14.83
CA VAL A 31 -2.15 5.41 13.99
C VAL A 31 -1.29 5.10 12.77
N VAL A 32 -0.86 6.14 12.04
CA VAL A 32 0.01 5.99 10.86
C VAL A 32 1.30 5.25 11.20
N ARG A 33 1.97 5.63 12.30
CA ARG A 33 3.20 4.97 12.75
C ARG A 33 2.97 3.50 13.09
N PHE A 34 1.87 3.18 13.78
CA PHE A 34 1.53 1.82 14.13
C PHE A 34 1.30 0.95 12.89
N ASP A 35 0.52 1.44 11.92
CA ASP A 35 0.19 0.69 10.72
C ASP A 35 1.37 0.54 9.77
N LEU A 36 2.19 1.59 9.60
CA LEU A 36 3.44 1.47 8.86
C LEU A 36 4.40 0.47 9.51
N ALA A 37 4.52 0.47 10.84
CA ALA A 37 5.33 -0.51 11.55
C ALA A 37 4.82 -1.95 11.33
N ASN A 38 3.50 -2.15 11.29
CA ASN A 38 2.91 -3.46 10.99
C ASN A 38 3.13 -3.87 9.53
N PHE A 39 3.03 -2.94 8.59
CA PHE A 39 3.34 -3.17 7.18
C PHE A 39 4.79 -3.63 6.99
N ILE A 40 5.75 -2.96 7.64
CA ILE A 40 7.17 -3.35 7.61
C ILE A 40 7.39 -4.73 8.25
N LYS A 41 6.77 -5.02 9.40
CA LYS A 41 6.85 -6.35 10.03
C LYS A 41 6.32 -7.44 9.09
N ARG A 42 5.21 -7.19 8.39
CA ARG A 42 4.65 -8.14 7.43
C ARG A 42 5.60 -8.38 6.25
N ARG A 43 6.26 -7.33 5.74
CA ARG A 43 7.30 -7.46 4.70
C ARG A 43 8.48 -8.32 5.18
N ALA A 44 8.96 -8.10 6.40
CA ALA A 44 10.05 -8.88 6.99
C ALA A 44 9.66 -10.36 7.19
N LEU A 45 8.44 -10.63 7.67
CA LEU A 45 7.93 -12.00 7.80
C LEU A 45 7.86 -12.72 6.44
N MET A 46 7.41 -12.03 5.38
CA MET A 46 7.42 -12.60 4.03
C MET A 46 8.84 -12.91 3.55
N GLU A 47 9.80 -12.01 3.82
CA GLU A 47 11.22 -12.17 3.48
C GLU A 47 11.80 -13.42 4.15
N LEU A 48 11.59 -13.56 5.47
CA LEU A 48 12.07 -14.71 6.26
C LEU A 48 11.39 -16.01 5.82
N PHE A 49 10.07 -16.00 5.60
CA PHE A 49 9.32 -17.16 5.16
C PHE A 49 9.78 -17.65 3.77
N ILE A 50 9.98 -16.71 2.83
CA ILE A 50 10.49 -17.06 1.51
C ILE A 50 11.91 -17.60 1.60
N ASN A 51 12.79 -16.98 2.39
CA ASN A 51 14.15 -17.47 2.61
C ASN A 51 14.15 -18.91 3.16
N GLU A 52 13.31 -19.19 4.17
CA GLU A 52 13.16 -20.53 4.77
C GLU A 52 12.76 -21.60 3.74
N HIS A 53 11.90 -21.24 2.77
CA HIS A 53 11.38 -22.19 1.77
C HIS A 53 12.14 -22.24 0.44
N PHE A 54 12.80 -21.16 0.03
CA PHE A 54 13.40 -21.01 -1.31
C PHE A 54 14.92 -20.75 -1.29
N GLY A 55 15.50 -20.59 -0.10
CA GLY A 55 16.92 -20.33 0.15
C GLY A 55 17.32 -18.86 -0.03
N ASP A 56 18.60 -18.57 0.22
CA ASP A 56 19.14 -17.20 0.23
C ASP A 56 19.10 -16.48 -1.12
N ASP A 57 18.97 -17.21 -2.24
CA ASP A 57 18.93 -16.62 -3.59
C ASP A 57 17.51 -16.26 -4.06
N PHE A 58 16.57 -16.10 -3.13
CA PHE A 58 15.18 -15.79 -3.47
C PHE A 58 15.02 -14.41 -4.13
N ASP A 59 15.90 -13.46 -3.82
CA ASP A 59 15.86 -12.10 -4.39
C ASP A 59 15.97 -12.13 -5.93
N LYS A 60 16.88 -12.95 -6.48
CA LYS A 60 16.99 -13.10 -7.94
C LYS A 60 15.72 -13.66 -8.56
N LYS A 61 15.05 -14.60 -7.88
CA LYS A 61 13.79 -15.18 -8.34
C LYS A 61 12.65 -14.14 -8.29
N ILE A 62 12.62 -13.29 -7.27
CA ILE A 62 11.66 -12.17 -7.17
C ILE A 62 11.87 -11.18 -8.31
N ASP A 63 13.12 -10.83 -8.62
CA ASP A 63 13.42 -9.88 -9.71
C ASP A 63 12.98 -10.43 -11.07
N MET A 64 13.26 -11.71 -11.35
CA MET A 64 12.76 -12.36 -12.56
C MET A 64 11.23 -12.39 -12.60
N PHE A 65 10.59 -12.77 -11.49
CA PHE A 65 9.14 -12.81 -11.37
C PHE A 65 8.51 -11.43 -11.64
N LYS A 66 9.11 -10.36 -11.11
CA LYS A 66 8.64 -8.98 -11.34
C LYS A 66 8.66 -8.59 -12.81
N ILE A 67 9.71 -8.98 -13.55
CA ILE A 67 9.82 -8.68 -14.98
C ILE A 67 8.78 -9.46 -15.77
N GLU A 68 8.61 -10.75 -15.47
CA GLU A 68 7.66 -11.63 -16.15
C GLU A 68 6.19 -11.29 -15.86
N ASN A 69 5.92 -10.62 -14.73
CA ASN A 69 4.57 -10.38 -14.21
C ASN A 69 4.32 -8.90 -13.90
N SER A 70 4.93 -7.98 -14.66
CA SER A 70 4.89 -6.52 -14.39
C SER A 70 3.50 -5.98 -14.10
N ASP A 71 2.51 -6.37 -14.92
CA ASP A 71 1.14 -5.86 -14.83
C ASP A 71 0.42 -6.40 -13.58
N LEU A 72 0.69 -7.65 -13.23
CA LEU A 72 0.15 -8.25 -12.00
C LEU A 72 0.75 -7.59 -10.76
N VAL A 73 2.05 -7.29 -10.79
CA VAL A 73 2.74 -6.57 -9.72
C VAL A 73 2.20 -5.15 -9.60
N GLU A 74 2.01 -4.43 -10.70
CA GLU A 74 1.44 -3.09 -10.69
C GLU A 74 0.02 -3.07 -10.10
N ASN A 75 -0.83 -4.00 -10.55
CA ASN A 75 -2.20 -4.11 -10.04
C ASN A 75 -2.23 -4.46 -8.55
N LYS A 76 -1.41 -5.43 -8.11
CA LYS A 76 -1.35 -5.77 -6.68
C LYS A 76 -0.78 -4.60 -5.86
N THR A 77 0.17 -3.84 -6.39
CA THR A 77 0.70 -2.63 -5.73
C THR A 77 -0.39 -1.59 -5.54
N LYS A 78 -1.22 -1.32 -6.57
CA LYS A 78 -2.40 -0.44 -6.45
C LYS A 78 -3.37 -0.94 -5.39
N SER A 79 -3.66 -2.25 -5.34
CA SER A 79 -4.51 -2.82 -4.30
C SER A 79 -3.92 -2.64 -2.90
N LEU A 80 -2.61 -2.84 -2.73
CA LEU A 80 -1.94 -2.66 -1.43
C LEU A 80 -1.99 -1.20 -0.94
N TYR A 81 -1.90 -0.22 -1.84
CA TYR A 81 -2.11 1.18 -1.48
C TYR A 81 -3.52 1.42 -0.93
N ILE A 82 -4.55 0.85 -1.57
CA ILE A 82 -5.94 0.97 -1.12
C ILE A 82 -6.15 0.24 0.21
N GLU A 83 -5.60 -0.97 0.36
CA GLU A 83 -5.67 -1.77 1.59
C GLU A 83 -5.08 -0.99 2.77
N LEU A 84 -3.85 -0.48 2.64
CA LEU A 84 -3.18 0.27 3.73
C LEU A 84 -3.90 1.59 4.05
N MET A 85 -4.42 2.27 3.03
CA MET A 85 -5.24 3.47 3.23
C MET A 85 -6.48 3.16 4.09
N GLY A 86 -7.19 2.07 3.77
CA GLY A 86 -8.35 1.62 4.56
C GLY A 86 -7.98 1.21 5.99
N GLU A 87 -6.84 0.55 6.18
CA GLU A 87 -6.33 0.19 7.51
C GLU A 87 -6.07 1.41 8.40
N ILE A 88 -5.53 2.50 7.85
CA ILE A 88 -5.28 3.75 8.58
C ILE A 88 -6.59 4.51 8.87
N LEU A 89 -7.46 4.63 7.85
CA LEU A 89 -8.72 5.39 7.98
C LEU A 89 -9.69 4.72 8.96
N SER A 90 -9.80 3.39 8.94
CA SER A 90 -10.70 2.64 9.84
C SER A 90 -10.37 2.78 11.34
N LYS A 91 -9.18 3.25 11.68
CA LYS A 91 -8.76 3.52 13.08
C LYS A 91 -8.84 5.00 13.45
N SER A 92 -9.19 5.85 12.48
CA SER A 92 -9.38 7.28 12.66
C SER A 92 -10.86 7.66 12.89
N GLU A 93 -11.77 6.69 12.74
CA GLU A 93 -13.18 6.73 13.17
C GLU A 93 -13.34 6.29 14.64
#